data_AF-A0A7C1J3U6-F1
#
_entry.id   AF-A0A7C1J3U6-F1
#
_cell.length_a   1.000
_cell.length_b   1.000
_cell.length_c   1.000
_cell.angle_alpha   90.00
_cell.angle_beta   90.00
_cell.angle_gamma   90.00
#
_symmetry.space_group_name_H-M   'P 1'
#
loop_
_entity.id
_entity.type
_entity.pdbx_description
1 polymer ?
#
loop_
_entity_poly.entity_id
_entity_poly.type
_entity_poly.pdbx_seq_one_letter_code
_entity_poly.pdbx_strand_id
1 'polypeptide(L)'
;MTRYVKLEEGLNPEYYAFVKEYNDLMRRWDELNSQVHQYNKPEILATIDQKNLSALDQNLKDLQKKFLEWNKKVRNFALKPNYKFSEETEKGLSFLHFTINLLDLRSNFDSYITLVENNFNTLVSEVRYAKSEKKLRRDFRIAITSAVFSFLGWALTLYQLLK
;
A
#
# COMPACT_ATOMS: atom_id res chain seq x y z
N MET A 1 -4.01 22.33 37.45
CA MET A 1 -3.81 23.05 36.18
C MET A 1 -2.69 22.36 35.44
N THR A 2 -2.99 21.46 34.51
CA THR A 2 -1.96 20.72 33.76
C THR A 2 -1.29 21.71 32.82
N ARG A 3 -0.08 22.18 33.16
CA ARG A 3 0.70 23.01 32.23
C ARG A 3 0.96 22.16 30.99
N TYR A 4 0.42 22.58 29.85
CA TYR A 4 0.79 21.99 28.56
C TYR A 4 2.29 22.25 28.36
N VAL A 5 3.08 21.19 28.44
CA VAL A 5 4.50 21.24 28.12
C VAL A 5 4.62 21.53 26.63
N LYS A 6 5.27 22.65 26.28
CA LYS A 6 5.51 23.03 24.88
C LYS A 6 7.00 22.87 24.58
N LEU A 7 7.32 22.08 23.55
CA LEU A 7 8.66 22.06 22.98
C LEU A 7 8.80 23.27 22.05
N GLU A 8 9.88 24.02 22.16
CA GLU A 8 10.13 25.15 21.25
C GLU A 8 10.75 24.64 19.96
N GLU A 9 10.10 24.93 18.83
CA GLU A 9 10.56 24.49 17.51
C GLU A 9 11.93 25.05 17.15
N GLY A 10 12.20 26.32 17.44
CA GLY A 10 13.50 26.94 17.21
C GLY A 10 14.65 26.27 17.97
N LEU A 11 14.36 25.67 19.14
CA LEU A 11 15.34 24.96 19.94
C LEU A 11 15.47 23.48 19.58
N ASN A 12 14.44 22.91 18.94
CA ASN A 12 14.34 21.47 18.64
C ASN A 12 14.00 21.21 17.16
N PRO A 13 14.71 21.82 16.20
CA PRO A 13 14.35 21.75 14.78
C PRO A 13 14.35 20.31 14.24
N GLU A 14 15.21 19.45 14.78
CA GLU A 14 15.32 18.04 14.38
C GLU A 14 14.04 17.24 14.72
N TYR A 15 13.48 17.43 15.92
CA TYR A 15 12.22 16.80 16.31
C TYR A 15 11.08 17.21 15.37
N TYR A 16 10.94 18.52 15.13
CA TYR A 16 9.88 19.04 14.26
C TYR A 16 10.07 18.65 12.80
N ALA A 17 11.31 18.49 12.34
CA ALA A 17 11.60 17.91 11.03
C ALA A 17 11.06 16.47 10.93
N PHE A 18 11.24 15.63 11.96
CA PHE A 18 10.66 14.28 11.95
C PHE A 18 9.13 14.27 11.93
N VAL A 19 8.49 15.16 12.69
CA VAL A 19 7.02 15.29 12.71
C VAL A 19 6.51 15.75 11.35
N LYS A 20 7.19 16.72 10.71
CA LYS A 20 6.83 17.18 9.38
C LYS A 20 7.01 16.09 8.31
N GLU A 21 8.16 15.40 8.32
CA GLU A 21 8.41 14.26 7.43
C GLU A 21 7.34 13.17 7.64
N TYR A 22 6.96 12.87 8.89
CA TYR A 22 5.87 11.93 9.20
C TYR A 22 4.54 12.37 8.57
N ASN A 23 4.13 13.63 8.76
CA ASN A 23 2.86 14.15 8.23
C ASN A 23 2.83 14.09 6.69
N ASP A 24 3.94 14.42 6.04
CA ASP A 24 4.05 14.31 4.58
C ASP A 24 3.96 12.86 4.10
N LEU A 25 4.59 11.92 4.82
CA LEU A 25 4.54 10.51 4.48
C LEU A 25 3.15 9.91 4.74
N MET A 26 2.47 10.31 5.82
CA MET A 26 1.09 9.91 6.13
C MET A 26 0.11 10.41 5.07
N ARG A 27 0.24 11.66 4.61
CA ARG A 27 -0.58 12.17 3.52
C ARG A 27 -0.42 11.35 2.24
N ARG A 28 0.81 10.97 1.89
CA ARG A 28 1.08 10.09 0.73
C ARG A 28 0.53 8.68 0.95
N TRP A 29 0.53 8.19 2.18
CA TRP A 29 -0.12 6.94 2.54
C TRP A 29 -1.63 7.03 2.35
N ASP A 30 -2.30 8.09 2.81
CA ASP A 30 -3.74 8.31 2.63
C ASP A 30 -4.11 8.34 1.15
N GLU A 31 -3.34 9.07 0.34
CA GLU A 31 -3.50 9.13 -1.11
C GLU A 31 -3.41 7.74 -1.75
N LEU A 32 -2.39 6.95 -1.38
CA LEU A 32 -2.21 5.59 -1.91
C LEU A 32 -3.29 4.63 -1.43
N ASN A 33 -3.66 4.67 -0.15
CA ASN A 33 -4.70 3.83 0.41
C ASN A 33 -6.05 4.13 -0.25
N SER A 34 -6.34 5.42 -0.49
CA SER A 34 -7.52 5.84 -1.24
C SER A 34 -7.49 5.29 -2.67
N GLN A 35 -6.35 5.33 -3.36
CA GLN A 35 -6.23 4.76 -4.72
C GLN A 35 -6.42 3.24 -4.73
N VAL A 36 -5.87 2.52 -3.75
CA VAL A 36 -6.06 1.07 -3.59
C VAL A 36 -7.54 0.74 -3.37
N HIS A 37 -8.23 1.49 -2.52
CA HIS A 37 -9.66 1.28 -2.26
C HIS A 37 -10.57 1.71 -3.42
N GLN A 38 -10.22 2.76 -4.17
CA GLN A 38 -10.99 3.25 -5.31
C GLN A 38 -10.76 2.45 -6.58
N TYR A 39 -9.85 1.48 -6.58
CA TYR A 39 -9.57 0.63 -7.73
C TYR A 39 -10.79 -0.26 -8.04
N ASN A 40 -11.74 0.30 -8.81
CA ASN A 40 -12.93 -0.38 -9.30
C ASN A 40 -12.59 -1.16 -10.57
N LYS A 41 -12.89 -2.46 -10.58
CA LYS A 41 -12.62 -3.42 -11.66
C LYS A 41 -13.40 -3.06 -12.94
N PRO A 42 -12.80 -2.50 -14.00
CA PRO A 42 -13.47 -2.39 -15.29
C PRO A 42 -13.28 -3.72 -16.03
N GLU A 43 -14.37 -4.46 -16.28
CA GLU A 43 -14.29 -5.83 -16.79
C GLU A 43 -13.59 -6.01 -18.16
N ILE A 44 -13.35 -4.91 -18.89
CA ILE A 44 -13.01 -4.91 -20.31
C ILE A 44 -11.53 -4.51 -20.58
N LEU A 45 -10.79 -3.97 -19.60
CA LEU A 45 -9.49 -3.30 -19.85
C LEU A 45 -8.28 -3.92 -19.12
N ALA A 46 -8.10 -5.24 -19.22
CA ALA A 46 -7.07 -6.00 -18.50
C ALA A 46 -5.61 -5.49 -18.68
N THR A 47 -5.26 -4.87 -19.81
CA THR A 47 -3.92 -4.31 -20.04
C THR A 47 -3.70 -2.96 -19.34
N ILE A 48 -4.75 -2.15 -19.25
CA ILE A 48 -4.72 -0.85 -18.54
C ILE A 48 -4.65 -1.12 -17.04
N ASP A 49 -5.39 -2.12 -16.57
CA ASP A 49 -5.36 -2.57 -15.18
C ASP A 49 -3.96 -2.97 -14.73
N GLN A 50 -3.21 -3.70 -15.56
CA GLN A 50 -1.86 -4.15 -15.23
C GLN A 50 -0.85 -2.97 -15.15
N LYS A 51 -0.97 -1.96 -16.03
CA LYS A 51 -0.12 -0.76 -15.95
C LYS A 51 -0.43 0.07 -14.71
N ASN A 52 -1.71 0.25 -14.39
CA ASN A 52 -2.14 1.01 -13.22
C ASN A 52 -1.69 0.32 -11.92
N LEU A 53 -1.82 -1.02 -11.83
CA LEU A 53 -1.30 -1.77 -10.68
C LEU A 53 0.21 -1.69 -10.56
N SER A 54 0.96 -1.70 -11.67
CA SER A 54 2.41 -1.53 -11.63
C SER A 54 2.82 -0.14 -11.14
N ALA A 55 2.07 0.91 -11.51
CA ALA A 55 2.31 2.26 -11.02
C ALA A 55 2.03 2.38 -9.51
N LEU A 56 0.93 1.78 -9.05
CA LEU A 56 0.60 1.70 -7.62
C LEU A 56 1.66 0.94 -6.82
N ASP A 57 2.12 -0.20 -7.33
CA ASP A 57 3.21 -0.99 -6.73
C ASP A 57 4.50 -0.14 -6.57
N GLN A 58 4.88 0.60 -7.62
CA GLN A 58 6.06 1.45 -7.56
C GLN A 58 5.90 2.57 -6.53
N ASN A 59 4.73 3.21 -6.48
CA ASN A 59 4.47 4.27 -5.50
C ASN A 59 4.50 3.73 -4.05
N LEU A 60 3.98 2.52 -3.83
CA LEU A 60 4.02 1.85 -2.53
C LEU A 60 5.46 1.55 -2.11
N LYS A 61 6.28 1.00 -3.02
CA LYS A 61 7.71 0.73 -2.77
C LYS A 61 8.49 2.01 -2.44
N ASP A 62 8.22 3.09 -3.17
CA ASP A 62 8.85 4.39 -2.93
C ASP A 62 8.44 4.96 -1.57
N LEU A 63 7.17 4.81 -1.17
CA LEU A 63 6.69 5.21 0.15
C LEU A 63 7.36 4.37 1.26
N GLN A 64 7.41 3.05 1.11
CA GLN A 64 8.08 2.14 2.04
C GLN A 64 9.55 2.51 2.22
N LYS A 65 10.27 2.78 1.12
CA LYS A 65 11.68 3.20 1.19
C LYS A 65 11.85 4.48 2.01
N LYS A 66 11.04 5.52 1.74
CA LYS A 66 11.11 6.77 2.49
C LYS A 66 10.70 6.59 3.96
N PHE A 67 9.72 5.74 4.24
CA PHE A 67 9.37 5.36 5.60
C PHE A 67 10.54 4.69 6.32
N LEU A 68 11.23 3.73 5.70
CA LEU A 68 12.39 3.07 6.30
C LEU A 68 13.54 4.05 6.60
N GLU A 69 13.78 4.99 5.68
CA GLU A 69 14.76 6.06 5.88
C GLU A 69 14.39 6.96 7.07
N TRP A 70 13.13 7.42 7.13
CA TRP A 70 12.61 8.22 8.24
C TRP A 70 12.67 7.45 9.56
N ASN A 71 12.21 6.20 9.59
CA ASN A 71 12.21 5.32 10.76
C ASN A 71 13.63 5.12 11.30
N LYS A 72 14.63 4.96 10.41
CA LYS A 72 16.04 4.89 10.82
C LYS A 72 16.50 6.17 11.51
N LYS A 73 16.18 7.36 10.96
CA LYS A 73 16.52 8.65 11.59
C LYS A 73 15.89 8.78 12.97
N VAL A 74 14.59 8.49 13.07
CA VAL A 74 13.83 8.56 14.32
C VAL A 74 14.36 7.59 15.37
N ARG A 75 14.68 6.34 15.00
CA ARG A 75 15.28 5.37 15.92
C ARG A 75 16.63 5.86 16.43
N ASN A 76 17.49 6.39 15.57
CA ASN A 76 18.79 6.91 15.97
C ASN A 76 18.64 8.08 16.95
N PHE A 77 17.70 8.99 16.68
CA PHE A 77 17.38 10.09 17.58
C PHE A 77 16.85 9.58 18.92
N ALA A 78 15.92 8.63 18.92
CA ALA A 78 15.35 8.08 20.15
C ALA A 78 16.38 7.36 21.05
N LEU A 79 17.48 6.85 20.48
CA LEU A 79 18.58 6.26 21.25
C LEU A 79 19.45 7.32 21.95
N LYS A 80 19.56 8.52 21.36
CA LYS A 80 20.35 9.63 21.88
C LYS A 80 19.62 10.97 21.68
N PRO A 81 18.48 11.16 22.35
CA PRO A 81 17.65 12.34 22.16
C PRO A 81 18.36 13.59 22.69
N ASN A 82 18.33 14.67 21.92
CA ASN A 82 19.04 15.92 22.20
C ASN A 82 18.11 17.09 22.50
N TYR A 83 16.98 16.84 23.17
CA TYR A 83 15.96 17.85 23.45
C TYR A 83 16.51 19.04 24.26
N LYS A 84 16.10 20.24 23.85
CA LYS A 84 16.36 21.49 24.55
C LYS A 84 15.05 22.04 25.11
N PHE A 85 15.01 22.18 26.43
CA PHE A 85 13.88 22.74 27.16
C PHE A 85 14.24 24.10 27.73
N SER A 86 13.28 25.04 27.74
CA SER A 86 13.44 26.31 28.43
C SER A 86 13.55 26.10 29.96
N GLU A 87 14.15 27.05 30.66
CA GLU A 87 14.47 26.93 32.09
C GLU A 87 13.23 26.74 32.98
N GLU A 88 12.06 27.21 32.53
CA GLU A 88 10.80 27.13 33.28
C GLU A 88 10.07 25.79 33.15
N THR A 89 10.60 24.84 32.36
CA THR A 89 9.91 23.58 32.03
C THR A 89 10.38 22.43 32.89
N GLU A 90 9.47 21.56 33.34
CA GLU A 90 9.80 20.30 34.03
C GLU A 90 10.51 19.33 33.05
N LYS A 91 11.85 19.38 33.02
CA LYS A 91 12.68 18.74 31.99
C LYS A 91 12.49 17.23 31.88
N GLY A 92 12.36 16.53 33.02
CA GLY A 92 12.21 15.07 33.04
C GLY A 92 10.90 14.59 32.42
N LEU A 93 9.77 15.18 32.85
CA LEU A 93 8.45 14.85 32.30
C LEU A 93 8.34 15.23 30.82
N SER A 94 8.90 16.39 30.46
CA SER A 94 8.91 16.88 29.08
C SER A 94 9.69 15.97 28.15
N PHE A 95 10.89 15.56 28.58
CA PHE A 95 11.71 14.60 27.86
C PHE A 95 10.95 13.29 27.60
N LEU A 96 10.33 12.72 28.64
CA LEU A 96 9.56 11.50 28.51
C LEU A 96 8.40 11.66 27.52
N HIS A 97 7.63 12.75 27.66
CA HIS A 97 6.47 13.03 26.82
C HIS A 97 6.83 13.10 25.32
N PHE A 98 7.82 13.91 24.94
CA PHE A 98 8.17 14.06 23.52
C PHE A 98 8.85 12.83 22.94
N THR A 99 9.58 12.07 23.76
CA THR A 99 10.15 10.77 23.35
C THR A 99 9.05 9.76 23.06
N ILE A 100 8.06 9.63 23.97
CA ILE A 100 6.91 8.74 23.78
C ILE A 100 6.14 9.15 22.53
N ASN A 101 5.80 10.43 22.36
CA ASN A 101 5.09 10.90 21.16
C ASN A 101 5.82 10.51 19.87
N LEU A 102 7.14 10.67 19.82
CA LEU A 102 7.92 10.31 18.63
C LEU A 102 7.90 8.80 18.34
N LEU A 103 7.97 7.98 19.40
CA LEU A 103 7.88 6.52 19.28
C LEU A 103 6.47 6.06 18.88
N ASP A 104 5.43 6.74 19.36
CA ASP A 104 4.05 6.46 18.99
C ASP A 104 3.80 6.78 17.51
N LEU A 105 4.26 7.93 17.02
CA LEU A 105 4.21 8.27 15.59
C LEU A 105 4.86 7.17 14.74
N ARG A 106 6.03 6.68 15.18
CA ARG A 106 6.76 5.60 14.53
C ARG A 106 5.96 4.29 14.53
N SER A 107 5.41 3.89 15.67
CA SER A 107 4.63 2.65 15.82
C SER A 107 3.36 2.68 14.97
N ASN A 108 2.65 3.81 14.99
CA ASN A 108 1.45 4.01 14.18
C ASN A 108 1.77 3.91 12.69
N PHE A 109 2.86 4.54 12.23
CA PHE A 109 3.16 4.52 10.81
C PHE A 109 3.56 3.13 10.30
N ASP A 110 4.30 2.36 11.10
CA ASP A 110 4.66 0.96 10.79
C ASP A 110 3.41 0.10 10.57
N SER A 111 2.40 0.28 11.45
CA SER A 111 1.10 -0.38 11.35
C SER A 111 0.35 0.01 10.07
N TYR A 112 0.32 1.30 9.73
CA TYR A 112 -0.34 1.80 8.52
C TYR A 112 0.32 1.30 7.23
N ILE A 113 1.66 1.26 7.18
CA ILE A 113 2.41 0.74 6.02
C ILE A 113 2.10 -0.74 5.81
N THR A 114 2.06 -1.53 6.88
CA THR A 114 1.71 -2.95 6.80
C THR A 114 0.27 -3.14 6.30
N LEU A 115 -0.67 -2.31 6.76
CA LEU A 115 -2.06 -2.39 6.34
C LEU A 115 -2.24 -2.09 4.84
N VAL A 116 -1.61 -1.04 4.32
CA VAL A 116 -1.72 -0.72 2.88
C VAL A 116 -1.04 -1.77 2.01
N GLU A 117 0.06 -2.36 2.47
CA GLU A 117 0.73 -3.47 1.78
C GLU A 117 -0.17 -4.70 1.71
N ASN A 118 -0.84 -5.06 2.80
CA ASN A 118 -1.81 -6.16 2.82
C ASN A 118 -3.02 -5.89 1.91
N ASN A 119 -3.55 -4.67 1.93
CA ASN A 119 -4.65 -4.28 1.05
C ASN A 119 -4.23 -4.36 -0.43
N PHE A 120 -3.04 -3.87 -0.76
CA PHE A 120 -2.50 -3.94 -2.11
C PHE A 120 -2.27 -5.39 -2.57
N ASN A 121 -1.68 -6.24 -1.73
CA ASN A 121 -1.48 -7.66 -2.02
C ASN A 121 -2.81 -8.40 -2.26
N THR A 122 -3.84 -8.07 -1.48
CA THR A 122 -5.19 -8.59 -1.67
C THR A 122 -5.76 -8.16 -3.02
N LEU A 123 -5.67 -6.86 -3.35
CA LEU A 123 -6.11 -6.34 -4.64
C LEU A 123 -5.42 -7.05 -5.82
N VAL A 124 -4.10 -7.20 -5.76
CA VAL A 124 -3.31 -7.89 -6.80
C VAL A 124 -3.74 -9.36 -6.93
N SER A 125 -3.97 -10.05 -5.81
CA SER A 125 -4.48 -11.42 -5.78
C SER A 125 -5.83 -11.50 -6.50
N GLU A 126 -6.79 -10.67 -6.12
CA GLU A 126 -8.13 -10.66 -6.72
C GLU A 126 -8.10 -10.40 -8.23
N VAL A 127 -7.26 -9.47 -8.69
CA VAL A 127 -7.11 -9.18 -10.12
C VAL A 127 -6.53 -10.39 -10.87
N ARG A 128 -5.55 -11.09 -10.28
CA ARG A 128 -5.00 -12.32 -10.86
C ARG A 128 -6.04 -13.43 -10.94
N TYR A 129 -6.83 -13.64 -9.88
CA TYR A 129 -7.91 -14.63 -9.85
C TYR A 129 -9.02 -14.31 -10.86
N ALA A 130 -9.38 -13.04 -11.04
CA ALA A 130 -10.37 -12.67 -12.06
C ALA A 130 -9.84 -12.94 -13.49
N LYS A 131 -8.55 -12.69 -13.75
CA LYS A 131 -7.92 -12.95 -15.06
C LYS A 131 -7.83 -14.45 -15.35
N SER A 132 -7.29 -15.19 -14.37
CA SER A 132 -7.74 -16.52 -13.95
C SER A 132 -8.95 -17.13 -14.63
N GLU A 133 -10.08 -16.82 -14.02
CA GLU A 133 -11.41 -17.30 -14.34
C GLU A 133 -11.84 -16.91 -15.76
N LYS A 134 -11.54 -15.68 -16.20
CA LYS A 134 -11.84 -15.23 -17.57
C LYS A 134 -11.14 -16.07 -18.63
N LYS A 135 -9.86 -16.42 -18.41
CA LYS A 135 -9.11 -17.29 -19.31
C LYS A 135 -9.76 -18.68 -19.36
N LEU A 136 -10.11 -19.25 -18.21
CA LEU A 136 -10.78 -20.55 -18.13
C LEU A 136 -12.12 -20.57 -18.88
N ARG A 137 -12.98 -19.56 -18.67
CA ARG A 137 -14.27 -19.43 -19.37
C ARG A 137 -14.09 -19.33 -20.89
N ARG A 138 -13.08 -18.59 -21.35
CA ARG A 138 -12.76 -18.48 -22.78
C ARG A 138 -12.29 -19.82 -23.35
N ASP A 139 -11.35 -20.47 -22.69
CA ASP A 139 -10.76 -21.73 -23.14
C ASP A 139 -11.83 -22.85 -23.17
N PHE A 140 -12.77 -22.85 -22.21
CA PHE A 140 -13.94 -23.74 -22.20
C PHE A 140 -14.89 -23.49 -23.38
N ARG A 141 -15.20 -22.22 -23.70
CA ARG A 141 -16.02 -21.88 -24.89
C ARG A 141 -15.37 -22.35 -26.18
N ILE A 142 -14.05 -22.18 -26.30
CA ILE A 142 -13.28 -22.67 -27.44
C ILE A 142 -13.41 -24.19 -27.52
N ALA A 143 -13.21 -24.90 -26.41
CA ALA A 143 -13.31 -26.36 -26.37
C ALA A 143 -14.69 -26.89 -26.80
N ILE A 144 -15.78 -26.30 -26.28
CA ILE A 144 -17.14 -26.69 -26.70
C ILE A 144 -17.35 -26.43 -28.19
N THR A 145 -16.96 -25.24 -28.66
CA THR A 145 -17.15 -24.86 -30.06
C THR A 145 -16.37 -25.80 -30.99
N SER A 146 -15.12 -26.10 -30.65
CA SER A 146 -14.30 -27.09 -31.35
C SER A 146 -14.93 -28.48 -31.33
N ALA A 147 -15.45 -28.95 -30.19
CA ALA A 147 -16.10 -30.26 -30.09
C ALA A 147 -17.35 -30.35 -30.98
N VAL A 148 -18.19 -29.30 -31.02
CA VAL A 148 -19.37 -29.24 -31.89
C VAL A 148 -18.96 -29.30 -33.37
N PHE A 149 -17.96 -28.51 -33.79
CA PHE A 149 -17.49 -28.54 -35.18
C PHE A 149 -16.86 -29.88 -35.55
N SER A 150 -16.08 -30.50 -34.66
CA SER A 150 -15.53 -31.83 -34.88
C SER A 150 -16.62 -32.89 -35.03
N PHE A 151 -17.67 -32.83 -34.20
CA PHE A 151 -18.81 -33.74 -34.29
C PHE A 151 -19.60 -33.56 -35.61
N LEU A 152 -19.88 -32.31 -36.00
CA LEU A 152 -20.53 -32.00 -37.27
C LEU A 152 -19.70 -32.47 -38.46
N GLY A 153 -18.39 -32.27 -38.43
CA GLY A 153 -17.47 -32.76 -39.45
C GLY A 153 -17.54 -34.29 -39.58
N TRP A 154 -17.46 -35.00 -38.46
CA TRP A 154 -17.59 -36.47 -38.44
C TRP A 154 -18.95 -36.95 -38.98
N ALA A 155 -20.04 -36.32 -38.58
CA ALA A 155 -21.39 -36.66 -39.05
C ALA A 155 -21.55 -36.44 -40.56
N LEU A 156 -20.98 -35.35 -41.11
CA LEU A 156 -20.97 -35.08 -42.55
C LEU A 156 -20.15 -36.13 -43.32
N THR A 157 -18.98 -36.51 -42.80
CA THR A 157 -18.14 -37.56 -43.41
C THR A 157 -18.89 -38.90 -43.43
N LEU A 158 -19.54 -39.27 -42.33
CA LEU A 158 -20.35 -40.49 -42.26
C LEU A 158 -21.53 -40.47 -43.24
N TYR A 159 -22.24 -39.34 -43.32
CA TYR A 159 -23.33 -39.18 -44.28
C TYR A 159 -22.85 -39.35 -45.73
N GLN A 160 -21.67 -38.82 -46.07
CA GLN A 160 -21.08 -39.03 -47.40
C GLN A 160 -20.66 -40.48 -47.66
N LEU A 161 -20.17 -41.21 -46.64
CA LEU A 161 -19.77 -42.61 -46.76
C LEU A 161 -20.96 -43.57 -46.87
N LEU A 162 -22.11 -43.21 -46.29
CA LEU A 162 -23.33 -44.02 -46.28
C LEU A 162 -24.26 -43.75 -47.47
N LYS A 163 -23.94 -42.75 -48.30
CA LYS A 163 -24.68 -42.38 -49.52
C LYS A 163 -24.05 -43.03 -50.74
#